data_AF-A0A3B9I1Y2-F1
#
_entry.id   AF-A0A3B9I1Y2-F1
#
_cell.length_a   1.000
_cell.length_b   1.000
_cell.length_c   1.000
_cell.angle_alpha   90.00
_cell.angle_beta   90.00
_cell.angle_gamma   90.00
#
_symmetry.space_group_name_H-M   'P 1'
#
loop_
_entity.id
_entity.type
_entity.pdbx_description
1 polymer ?
#
loop_
_entity_poly.entity_id
_entity_poly.type
_entity_poly.pdbx_seq_one_letter_code
_entity_poly.pdbx_strand_id
1 'polypeptide(L)'
;MYDFHVHSIYSADCKFSIERMATEAIKRKIKLIYIADHFELSEITGHDMTFDLNEYKKEIQRVNKKLPEIEVLSALELGCDKSQFARFNELINEDPLDMIIMSTHKVGDVYLSNEKFYSEKHTLSIYEEYYSEILENIKSFDNFDVLGHLDLIDKFKDRY
;
A
#
# COMPACT_ATOMS: atom_id res chain seq x y z
N MET A 1 19.89 8.54 -2.87
CA MET A 1 19.10 7.39 -2.37
C MET A 1 17.65 7.81 -2.36
N TYR A 2 16.76 6.90 -2.74
CA TYR A 2 15.34 7.13 -2.93
C TYR A 2 14.60 6.01 -2.20
N ASP A 3 13.46 6.31 -1.58
CA ASP A 3 12.62 5.33 -0.90
C ASP A 3 11.18 5.46 -1.37
N PHE A 4 10.65 4.42 -2.00
CA PHE A 4 9.40 4.50 -2.74
C PHE A 4 8.21 3.90 -2.00
N HIS A 5 8.42 3.31 -0.82
CA HIS A 5 7.35 2.63 -0.11
C HIS A 5 7.52 2.81 1.40
N VAL A 6 6.97 3.91 1.93
CA VAL A 6 6.95 4.17 3.36
C VAL A 6 5.57 4.62 3.84
N HIS A 7 5.18 4.15 5.03
CA HIS A 7 3.88 4.45 5.64
C HIS A 7 4.00 5.57 6.66
N SER A 8 2.98 6.41 6.75
CA SER A 8 2.83 7.50 7.69
C SER A 8 1.62 7.31 8.60
N ILE A 9 1.27 8.33 9.38
CA ILE A 9 0.14 8.32 10.31
C ILE A 9 -1.23 8.04 9.64
N TYR A 10 -1.31 8.13 8.32
CA TYR A 10 -2.52 7.79 7.57
C TYR A 10 -2.75 6.27 7.46
N SER A 11 -1.70 5.45 7.56
CA SER A 11 -1.84 4.00 7.70
C SER A 11 -2.06 3.60 9.16
N ALA A 12 -2.99 2.67 9.40
CA ALA A 12 -3.33 2.18 10.74
C ALA A 12 -2.16 1.49 11.48
N ASP A 13 -1.15 1.04 10.75
CA ASP A 13 0.03 0.33 11.27
C ASP A 13 1.24 1.24 11.49
N CYS A 14 1.12 2.55 11.25
CA CYS A 14 2.18 3.53 11.48
C CYS A 14 1.72 4.66 12.41
N LYS A 15 2.70 5.29 13.09
CA LYS A 15 2.48 6.34 14.09
C LYS A 15 3.32 7.59 13.88
N PHE A 16 3.97 7.70 12.72
CA PHE A 16 4.89 8.79 12.42
C PHE A 16 4.29 9.73 11.39
N SER A 17 4.37 11.04 11.64
CA SER A 17 3.94 12.04 10.66
C SER A 17 4.86 12.07 9.44
N ILE A 18 4.33 12.51 8.30
CA ILE A 18 5.10 12.73 7.06
C ILE A 18 6.31 13.63 7.33
N GLU A 19 6.14 14.70 8.11
CA GLU A 19 7.26 15.59 8.49
C GLU A 19 8.38 14.87 9.25
N ARG A 20 8.03 13.98 10.18
CA ARG A 20 9.02 13.22 10.95
C ARG A 20 9.78 12.25 10.05
N MET A 21 9.09 11.59 9.13
CA MET A 21 9.69 10.70 8.14
C MET A 21 10.65 11.46 7.22
N ALA A 22 10.21 12.58 6.65
CA ALA A 22 11.03 13.44 5.79
C ALA A 22 12.27 13.97 6.52
N THR A 23 12.12 14.40 7.79
CA THR A 23 13.25 14.86 8.61
C THR A 23 14.30 13.75 8.80
N GLU A 24 13.87 12.52 9.05
CA GLU A 24 14.79 11.38 9.22
C GLU A 24 15.44 10.97 7.89
N ALA A 25 14.70 11.03 6.80
CA ALA A 25 15.19 10.79 5.45
C ALA A 25 16.32 11.77 5.06
N ILE A 26 16.18 13.07 5.39
CA ILE A 26 17.24 14.08 5.20
C ILE A 26 18.52 13.68 5.94
N LYS A 27 18.44 13.28 7.21
CA LYS A 27 19.61 12.87 8.00
C LYS A 27 20.33 11.67 7.37
N ARG A 28 19.56 10.78 6.74
CA ARG A 28 20.05 9.60 6.01
C ARG A 28 20.50 9.90 4.58
N LYS A 29 20.47 11.16 4.16
CA LYS A 29 20.83 11.61 2.80
C LYS A 29 19.93 10.98 1.72
N ILE A 30 18.70 10.60 2.07
CA ILE A 30 17.64 10.26 1.12
C ILE A 30 17.17 11.57 0.48
N LYS A 31 16.97 11.54 -0.84
CA LYS A 31 16.62 12.71 -1.64
C LYS A 31 15.14 12.81 -1.95
N LEU A 32 14.46 11.67 -1.96
CA LEU A 32 13.05 11.58 -2.28
C LEU A 32 12.42 10.44 -1.49
N ILE A 33 11.23 10.68 -0.97
CA ILE A 33 10.36 9.62 -0.42
C ILE A 33 8.97 9.68 -1.06
N TYR A 34 8.39 8.52 -1.37
CA TYR A 34 6.97 8.40 -1.62
C TYR A 34 6.29 7.94 -0.33
N ILE A 35 5.29 8.69 0.12
CA ILE A 35 4.44 8.26 1.22
C ILE A 35 3.41 7.30 0.61
N ALA A 36 3.51 6.00 0.83
CA ALA A 36 2.65 4.98 0.21
C ALA A 36 1.74 4.36 1.27
N ASP A 37 0.85 5.17 1.84
CA ASP A 37 -0.03 4.71 2.90
C ASP A 37 -1.06 3.67 2.39
N HIS A 38 -1.46 2.74 3.27
CA HIS A 38 -2.44 1.72 2.97
C HIS A 38 -3.80 2.35 2.69
N PHE A 39 -4.42 1.94 1.58
CA PHE A 39 -5.76 2.37 1.19
C PHE A 39 -6.55 1.14 0.76
N GLU A 40 -7.41 0.64 1.64
CA GLU A 40 -8.16 -0.60 1.41
C GLU A 40 -9.66 -0.33 1.42
N LEU A 41 -10.33 -0.79 0.38
CA LEU A 41 -11.78 -0.75 0.24
C LEU A 41 -12.37 -2.10 0.65
N SER A 42 -13.53 -2.07 1.30
CA SER A 42 -14.28 -3.24 1.73
C SER A 42 -15.59 -3.33 0.96
N GLU A 43 -16.06 -4.56 0.72
CA GLU A 43 -17.44 -4.80 0.28
C GLU A 43 -18.44 -4.51 1.42
N ILE A 44 -18.00 -4.58 2.67
CA ILE A 44 -18.84 -4.30 3.83
C ILE A 44 -18.86 -2.79 4.06
N THR A 45 -20.01 -2.17 3.83
CA THR A 45 -20.21 -0.73 4.03
C THR A 45 -19.73 -0.28 5.41
N GLY A 46 -18.85 0.72 5.43
CA GLY A 46 -18.30 1.30 6.67
C GLY A 46 -17.05 0.61 7.20
N HIS A 47 -16.50 -0.38 6.49
CA HIS A 47 -15.26 -1.07 6.85
C HIS A 47 -14.07 -0.69 5.93
N ASP A 48 -14.22 0.37 5.14
CA ASP A 48 -13.13 0.93 4.36
C ASP A 48 -12.02 1.44 5.30
N MET A 49 -10.77 1.04 5.04
CA MET A 49 -9.58 1.56 5.72
C MET A 49 -8.95 2.63 4.83
N THR A 50 -9.57 3.80 4.83
CA THR A 50 -9.24 4.92 3.96
C THR A 50 -9.06 6.21 4.75
N PHE A 51 -8.60 7.26 4.08
CA PHE A 51 -8.38 8.57 4.65
C PHE A 51 -8.68 9.66 3.61
N ASP A 52 -8.78 10.91 4.06
CA ASP A 52 -9.02 12.06 3.20
C ASP A 52 -7.77 12.36 2.33
N LEU A 53 -7.87 12.07 1.02
CA LEU A 53 -6.79 12.31 0.06
C LEU A 53 -6.45 13.79 -0.10
N ASN A 54 -7.40 14.70 0.10
CA ASN A 54 -7.15 16.13 0.04
C ASN A 54 -6.34 16.60 1.24
N GLU A 55 -6.65 16.11 2.44
CA GLU A 55 -5.86 16.38 3.65
C GLU A 55 -4.44 15.83 3.49
N TYR A 56 -4.33 14.58 3.06
CA TYR A 56 -3.07 13.89 2.80
C TYR A 56 -2.18 14.65 1.80
N LYS A 57 -2.72 15.06 0.64
CA LYS A 57 -1.98 15.86 -0.36
C LYS A 57 -1.57 17.24 0.18
N LYS A 58 -2.43 17.89 0.97
CA LYS A 58 -2.10 19.19 1.61
C LYS A 58 -0.95 19.04 2.62
N GLU A 59 -0.93 17.95 3.39
CA GLU A 59 0.15 17.69 4.34
C GLU A 59 1.48 17.47 3.63
N ILE A 60 1.51 16.71 2.54
CA ILE A 60 2.70 16.56 1.68
C ILE A 60 3.20 17.91 1.17
N GLN A 61 2.29 18.75 0.64
CA GLN A 61 2.65 20.09 0.17
C GLN A 61 3.21 20.97 1.30
N ARG A 62 2.64 20.88 2.51
CA ARG A 62 3.13 21.60 3.69
C ARG A 62 4.55 21.16 4.05
N VAL A 63 4.81 19.85 4.04
CA VAL A 63 6.13 19.29 4.35
C VAL A 63 7.17 19.69 3.30
N ASN A 64 6.87 19.59 2.01
CA ASN A 64 7.77 20.04 0.93
C ASN A 64 8.14 21.52 1.05
N LYS A 65 7.18 22.38 1.43
CA LYS A 65 7.46 23.81 1.69
C LYS A 65 8.39 24.02 2.89
N LYS A 66 8.26 23.18 3.92
CA LYS A 66 9.02 23.30 5.17
C LYS A 66 10.42 22.71 5.07
N LEU A 67 10.60 21.66 4.27
CA LEU A 67 11.82 20.87 4.16
C LEU A 67 12.25 20.78 2.68
N PRO A 68 12.72 21.88 2.06
CA PRO A 68 13.11 21.91 0.65
C PRO A 68 14.32 21.02 0.29
N GLU A 69 15.01 20.46 1.29
CA GLU A 69 16.16 19.57 1.10
C GLU A 69 15.79 18.15 0.64
N ILE A 70 14.50 17.79 0.69
CA ILE A 70 13.95 16.51 0.29
C ILE A 70 12.66 16.69 -0.51
N GLU A 71 12.46 15.82 -1.49
CA GLU A 71 11.21 15.73 -2.22
C GLU A 71 10.30 14.66 -1.59
N VAL A 72 9.08 15.04 -1.23
CA VAL A 72 8.05 14.13 -0.71
C VAL A 72 6.94 14.03 -1.75
N LEU A 73 6.66 12.82 -2.23
CA LEU A 73 5.64 12.56 -3.23
C LEU A 73 4.51 11.69 -2.67
N SER A 74 3.34 11.84 -3.29
CA SER A 74 2.12 11.13 -2.93
C SER A 74 2.06 9.75 -3.57
N ALA A 75 1.75 8.73 -2.77
CA ALA A 75 1.45 7.40 -3.27
C ALA A 75 0.37 6.72 -2.43
N LEU A 76 -0.27 5.71 -3.00
CA LEU A 76 -1.10 4.77 -2.24
C LEU A 76 -0.61 3.36 -2.44
N GLU A 77 -0.64 2.58 -1.36
CA GLU A 77 -0.61 1.14 -1.43
C GLU A 77 -2.04 0.61 -1.39
N LEU A 78 -2.55 0.19 -2.54
CA LEU A 78 -3.87 -0.40 -2.66
C LEU A 78 -3.83 -1.86 -2.25
N GLY A 79 -4.57 -2.22 -1.22
CA GLY A 79 -4.87 -3.62 -0.89
C GLY A 79 -5.92 -4.13 -1.87
N CYS A 80 -5.48 -4.92 -2.85
CA CYS A 80 -6.32 -5.25 -4.00
C CYS A 80 -7.25 -6.45 -3.78
N ASP A 81 -8.49 -6.21 -4.17
CA ASP A 81 -9.55 -7.18 -4.34
C ASP A 81 -10.29 -6.80 -5.63
N LYS A 82 -10.56 -7.79 -6.49
CA LYS A 82 -11.23 -7.58 -7.78
C LYS A 82 -12.57 -6.86 -7.65
N SER A 83 -13.28 -7.07 -6.54
CA SER A 83 -14.55 -6.38 -6.25
C SER A 83 -14.40 -4.85 -6.18
N GLN A 84 -13.18 -4.35 -5.93
CA GLN A 84 -12.91 -2.93 -5.68
C GLN A 84 -12.26 -2.21 -6.87
N PHE A 85 -11.87 -2.91 -7.94
CA PHE A 85 -11.14 -2.32 -9.07
C PHE A 85 -11.86 -1.18 -9.78
N ALA A 86 -13.19 -1.27 -9.92
CA ALA A 86 -13.98 -0.17 -10.47
C ALA A 86 -13.87 1.10 -9.61
N ARG A 87 -13.96 0.94 -8.28
CA ARG A 87 -13.85 2.04 -7.32
C ARG A 87 -12.44 2.62 -7.28
N PHE A 88 -11.41 1.79 -7.36
CA PHE A 88 -10.03 2.27 -7.48
C PHE A 88 -9.80 3.04 -8.78
N ASN A 89 -10.35 2.58 -9.90
CA ASN A 89 -10.27 3.32 -11.16
C ASN A 89 -10.94 4.69 -11.08
N GLU A 90 -12.12 4.78 -10.47
CA GLU A 90 -12.79 6.07 -10.21
C GLU A 90 -11.90 6.97 -9.35
N LEU A 91 -11.41 6.46 -8.22
CA LEU A 91 -10.53 7.19 -7.31
C LEU A 91 -9.28 7.76 -8.00
N ILE A 92 -8.56 6.94 -8.75
CA ILE A 92 -7.29 7.33 -9.40
C ILE A 92 -7.54 8.39 -10.48
N ASN A 93 -8.66 8.28 -11.21
CA ASN A 93 -9.02 9.25 -12.23
C ASN A 93 -9.49 10.59 -11.64
N GLU A 94 -10.20 10.56 -10.51
CA GLU A 94 -10.68 11.77 -9.83
C GLU A 94 -9.56 12.48 -9.06
N ASP A 95 -8.69 11.72 -8.41
CA ASP A 95 -7.66 12.21 -7.52
C ASP A 95 -6.25 11.66 -7.89
N PRO A 96 -5.67 12.10 -9.03
CA PRO A 96 -4.35 11.64 -9.45
C PRO A 96 -3.29 11.82 -8.35
N LEU A 97 -2.47 10.79 -8.18
CA LEU A 97 -1.31 10.75 -7.27
C LEU A 97 -0.04 10.50 -8.06
N ASP A 98 1.12 10.69 -7.42
CA ASP A 98 2.41 10.56 -8.11
C ASP A 98 2.79 9.08 -8.36
N MET A 99 2.23 8.13 -7.59
CA MET A 99 2.43 6.69 -7.79
C MET A 99 1.32 5.85 -7.15
N ILE A 100 0.94 4.76 -7.79
CA ILE A 100 0.05 3.73 -7.24
C ILE A 100 0.79 2.40 -7.14
N ILE A 101 0.81 1.83 -5.92
CA ILE A 101 1.32 0.49 -5.64
C ILE A 101 0.14 -0.46 -5.52
N MET A 102 0.14 -1.52 -6.32
CA MET A 102 -0.85 -2.60 -6.23
C MET A 102 -0.30 -3.72 -5.35
N SER A 103 -0.92 -3.97 -4.20
CA SER A 103 -0.47 -5.00 -3.25
C SER A 103 -1.55 -6.07 -3.02
N THR A 104 -1.10 -7.32 -2.80
CA THR A 104 -1.99 -8.45 -2.46
C THR A 104 -1.81 -8.82 -0.99
N HIS A 105 -2.74 -8.38 -0.14
CA HIS A 105 -2.71 -8.62 1.32
C HIS A 105 -3.58 -9.80 1.77
N LYS A 106 -4.42 -10.30 0.88
CA LYS A 106 -5.35 -11.41 1.12
C LYS A 106 -5.46 -12.29 -0.12
N VAL A 107 -5.87 -13.54 0.09
CA VAL A 107 -6.28 -14.47 -0.96
C VAL A 107 -7.75 -14.80 -0.73
N GLY A 108 -8.60 -14.54 -1.73
CA GLY A 108 -10.04 -14.41 -1.51
C GLY A 108 -10.34 -13.44 -0.34
N ASP A 109 -11.08 -13.92 0.65
CA ASP A 109 -11.49 -13.12 1.82
C ASP A 109 -10.56 -13.25 3.05
N VAL A 110 -9.42 -13.93 2.91
CA VAL A 110 -8.54 -14.24 4.05
C VAL A 110 -7.22 -13.49 3.93
N TYR A 111 -6.98 -12.55 4.85
CA TYR A 111 -5.70 -11.86 4.97
C TYR A 111 -4.55 -12.85 5.21
N LEU A 112 -3.39 -12.57 4.61
CA LEU A 112 -2.16 -13.34 4.82
C LEU A 112 -1.67 -13.26 6.28
N SER A 113 -2.12 -12.27 7.04
CA SER A 113 -1.82 -12.18 8.48
C SER A 113 -2.69 -13.08 9.35
N ASN A 114 -3.70 -13.75 8.77
CA ASN A 114 -4.63 -14.62 9.47
C ASN A 114 -4.21 -16.09 9.35
N GLU A 115 -4.05 -16.78 10.48
CA GLU A 115 -3.70 -18.20 10.58
C GLU A 115 -4.60 -19.11 9.72
N LYS A 116 -5.88 -18.74 9.56
CA LYS A 116 -6.83 -19.48 8.74
C LYS A 116 -6.35 -19.69 7.30
N PHE A 117 -5.53 -18.78 6.76
CA PHE A 117 -5.00 -18.94 5.41
C PHE A 117 -4.03 -20.12 5.29
N TYR A 118 -3.31 -20.46 6.37
CA TYR A 118 -2.25 -21.47 6.38
C TYR A 118 -2.71 -22.83 6.91
N SER A 119 -3.69 -22.83 7.80
CA SER A 119 -4.19 -24.03 8.46
C SER A 119 -4.54 -25.13 7.46
N GLU A 120 -4.03 -26.34 7.73
CA GLU A 120 -4.30 -27.56 6.95
C GLU A 120 -3.81 -27.53 5.49
N LYS A 121 -2.93 -26.60 5.10
CA LYS A 121 -2.36 -26.52 3.75
C LYS A 121 -0.91 -27.00 3.68
N HIS A 122 -0.53 -27.56 2.54
CA HIS A 122 0.86 -27.78 2.20
C HIS A 122 1.53 -26.47 1.75
N THR A 123 2.82 -26.31 2.08
CA THR A 123 3.60 -25.11 1.75
C THR A 123 3.49 -24.73 0.28
N LEU A 124 3.67 -25.68 -0.65
CA LEU A 124 3.60 -25.38 -2.09
C LEU A 124 2.23 -24.79 -2.48
N SER A 125 1.13 -25.33 -1.96
CA SER A 125 -0.23 -24.86 -2.25
C SER A 125 -0.47 -23.44 -1.74
N ILE A 126 0.12 -23.06 -0.60
CA ILE A 126 0.04 -21.69 -0.07
C ILE A 126 0.68 -20.70 -1.06
N TYR A 127 1.87 -21.01 -1.57
CA TYR A 127 2.54 -20.16 -2.56
C TYR A 127 1.79 -20.15 -3.90
N GLU A 128 1.28 -21.30 -4.36
CA GLU A 128 0.49 -21.39 -5.60
C GLU A 128 -0.77 -20.52 -5.52
N GLU A 129 -1.51 -20.58 -4.41
CA GLU A 129 -2.70 -19.74 -4.18
C GLU A 129 -2.34 -18.25 -4.17
N TYR A 130 -1.30 -17.86 -3.44
CA TYR A 130 -0.87 -16.47 -3.33
C TYR A 130 -0.42 -15.88 -4.68
N TYR A 131 0.42 -16.58 -5.43
CA TYR A 131 0.87 -16.12 -6.74
C TYR A 131 -0.22 -16.19 -7.81
N SER A 132 -1.19 -17.11 -7.67
CA SER A 132 -2.37 -17.13 -8.54
C SER A 132 -3.24 -15.90 -8.31
N GLU A 133 -3.49 -15.51 -7.06
CA GLU A 133 -4.24 -14.28 -6.72
C GLU A 133 -3.55 -13.04 -7.30
N ILE A 134 -2.22 -12.91 -7.11
CA ILE A 134 -1.44 -11.81 -7.71
C ILE A 134 -1.62 -11.79 -9.23
N LEU A 135 -1.45 -12.93 -9.90
CA LEU A 135 -1.57 -13.03 -11.36
C LEU A 135 -2.96 -12.62 -11.84
N GLU A 136 -4.00 -13.03 -11.12
CA GLU A 136 -5.37 -12.67 -11.46
C GLU A 136 -5.67 -11.18 -11.24
N ASN A 137 -5.11 -10.58 -10.20
CA ASN A 137 -5.20 -9.14 -9.94
C ASN A 137 -4.52 -8.34 -11.07
N ILE A 138 -3.29 -8.67 -11.45
CA ILE A 138 -2.56 -8.01 -12.55
C ILE A 138 -3.30 -8.12 -13.88
N LYS A 139 -3.98 -9.25 -14.13
CA LYS A 139 -4.76 -9.44 -15.36
C LYS A 139 -6.05 -8.64 -15.41
N SER A 140 -6.54 -8.18 -14.26
CA SER A 140 -7.87 -7.62 -14.09
C SER A 140 -7.85 -6.13 -13.70
N PHE A 141 -6.68 -5.61 -13.35
CA PHE A 141 -6.44 -4.21 -13.01
C PHE A 141 -5.09 -3.78 -13.56
N ASP A 142 -5.05 -2.70 -14.32
CA ASP A 142 -3.84 -2.15 -14.98
C ASP A 142 -3.57 -0.69 -14.61
N ASN A 143 -4.42 -0.08 -13.80
CA ASN A 143 -4.29 1.31 -13.35
C ASN A 143 -3.41 1.41 -12.11
N PHE A 144 -2.18 0.94 -12.22
CA PHE A 144 -1.15 1.02 -11.19
C PHE A 144 0.24 1.16 -11.82
N ASP A 145 1.22 1.66 -11.06
CA ASP A 145 2.59 1.87 -11.55
C ASP A 145 3.54 0.76 -11.12
N VAL A 146 3.39 0.27 -9.89
CA VAL A 146 4.28 -0.71 -9.27
C VAL A 146 3.50 -1.85 -8.64
N LEU A 147 3.92 -3.09 -8.90
CA LEU A 147 3.46 -4.24 -8.14
C LEU A 147 4.21 -4.30 -6.81
N GLY A 148 3.47 -4.37 -5.71
CA GLY A 148 3.98 -4.44 -4.36
C GLY A 148 4.76 -5.74 -4.05
N HIS A 149 5.09 -5.91 -2.77
CA HIS A 149 5.91 -6.98 -2.21
C HIS A 149 5.46 -8.41 -2.59
N LEU A 150 5.99 -8.91 -3.72
CA LEU A 150 5.78 -10.29 -4.22
C LEU A 150 6.22 -11.40 -3.24
N ASP A 151 6.99 -11.04 -2.23
CA ASP A 151 7.51 -11.93 -1.19
C ASP A 151 6.78 -11.74 0.16
N LEU A 152 5.67 -10.99 0.22
CA LEU A 152 4.93 -10.78 1.46
C LEU A 152 4.56 -12.08 2.16
N ILE A 153 4.27 -13.13 1.40
CA ILE A 153 3.96 -14.45 1.95
C ILE A 153 5.11 -14.99 2.85
N ASP A 154 6.37 -14.67 2.54
CA ASP A 154 7.53 -15.12 3.29
C ASP A 154 7.63 -14.45 4.68
N LYS A 155 6.96 -13.31 4.88
CA LYS A 155 6.87 -12.64 6.19
C LYS A 155 6.21 -13.54 7.25
N PHE A 156 5.38 -14.48 6.82
CA PHE A 156 4.58 -15.32 7.71
C PHE A 156 5.08 -16.77 7.81
N LYS A 157 6.13 -17.15 7.07
CA LYS A 157 6.65 -18.53 7.00
C LYS A 157 7.13 -19.10 8.34
N ASP A 158 7.59 -18.25 9.24
CA ASP A 158 8.09 -18.66 10.57
C ASP A 158 6.98 -18.57 11.64
N ARG A 159 5.81 -18.03 11.28
CA ARG A 159 4.68 -17.82 12.18
C ARG A 159 3.65 -18.95 12.11
N TYR A 160 3.50 -19.59 10.94
CA TYR A 160 2.48 -20.60 10.65
C TYR A 160 3.08 -21.83 9.97
#